data_AF-A0A4V7I877-F1
#
_entry.id   AF-A0A4V7I877-F1
#
_cell.length_a   1.000
_cell.length_b   1.000
_cell.length_c   1.000
_cell.angle_alpha   90.00
_cell.angle_beta   90.00
_cell.angle_gamma   90.00
#
_symmetry.space_group_name_H-M   'P 1'
#
loop_
_entity.id
_entity.type
_entity.pdbx_description
1 polymer ?
#
loop_
_entity_poly.entity_id
_entity_poly.type
_entity_poly.pdbx_seq_one_letter_code
_entity_poly.pdbx_strand_id
1 'polypeptide(L)'
;MLNPKNLESIAQQLHNALPQPLKNLGIDLEEKFKQILQAQLAKLDVVTREEFDVQSQVLLRTREKLNELEKRLDTLLNDKSEQN
;
A
#
# COMPACT_ATOMS: atom_id res chain seq x y z
N MET A 1 -2.60 1.80 3.12
CA MET A 1 -3.11 0.42 3.23
C MET A 1 -4.58 0.43 2.88
N LEU A 2 -5.06 -0.58 2.13
CA LEU A 2 -6.48 -0.73 1.85
C LEU A 2 -7.20 -0.95 3.19
N ASN A 3 -7.88 0.09 3.66
CA ASN A 3 -8.65 0.02 4.89
C ASN A 3 -9.99 -0.66 4.60
N PRO A 4 -10.49 -1.53 5.48
CA PRO A 4 -11.78 -2.20 5.30
C PRO A 4 -12.93 -1.19 5.10
N LYS A 5 -12.85 -0.02 5.74
CA LYS A 5 -13.80 1.09 5.57
C LYS A 5 -13.88 1.64 4.14
N ASN A 6 -12.79 1.60 3.38
CA ASN A 6 -12.77 2.06 1.98
C ASN A 6 -13.36 0.99 1.04
N LEU A 7 -13.20 -0.28 1.39
CA LEU A 7 -13.80 -1.40 0.67
C LEU A 7 -15.32 -1.42 0.87
N GLU A 8 -15.76 -1.18 2.11
CA GLU A 8 -17.17 -1.01 2.48
C GLU A 8 -17.80 0.16 1.72
N SER A 9 -17.14 1.32 1.66
CA SER A 9 -17.69 2.49 0.96
C SER A 9 -17.79 2.28 -0.55
N ILE A 10 -16.82 1.59 -1.16
CA ILE A 10 -16.87 1.19 -2.58
C ILE A 10 -18.03 0.20 -2.80
N ALA A 11 -18.18 -0.82 -1.94
CA ALA A 11 -19.29 -1.76 -2.03
C ALA A 11 -20.64 -1.06 -1.90
N GLN A 12 -20.75 -0.07 -1.01
CA GLN A 12 -21.98 0.67 -0.76
C GLN A 12 -22.31 1.66 -1.88
N GLN A 13 -21.31 2.35 -2.43
CA GLN A 13 -21.48 3.21 -3.61
C GLN A 13 -21.87 2.40 -4.84
N LEU A 14 -21.28 1.23 -5.02
CA LEU A 14 -21.63 0.31 -6.09
C LEU A 14 -23.05 -0.26 -5.93
N HIS A 15 -23.44 -0.67 -4.71
CA HIS A 15 -24.80 -1.13 -4.42
C HIS A 15 -25.86 -0.06 -4.68
N ASN A 16 -25.55 1.20 -4.36
CA ASN A 16 -26.43 2.34 -4.58
C ASN A 16 -26.50 2.77 -6.06
N ALA A 17 -25.49 2.45 -6.86
CA ALA A 17 -25.45 2.72 -8.30
C ALA A 17 -26.14 1.65 -9.15
N LEU A 18 -26.55 0.51 -8.58
CA LEU A 18 -27.24 -0.55 -9.32
C LEU A 18 -28.71 -0.18 -9.63
N PRO A 19 -29.14 -0.24 -10.91
CA PRO A 19 -30.54 -0.06 -11.31
C PRO A 19 -31.52 -1.01 -10.61
N GLN A 20 -32.74 -0.55 -10.35
CA GLN A 20 -33.82 -1.32 -9.68
C GLN A 20 -34.04 -2.76 -10.23
N PRO A 21 -33.95 -3.03 -11.55
CA PRO A 21 -34.08 -4.39 -12.08
C PRO A 21 -33.02 -5.38 -11.55
N LEU A 22 -31.83 -4.90 -11.19
CA LEU A 22 -30.73 -5.73 -10.68
C LEU A 22 -30.83 -5.97 -9.16
N LYS A 23 -31.58 -5.15 -8.43
CA LYS A 23 -31.81 -5.35 -6.98
C LYS A 23 -32.67 -6.59 -6.70
N ASN A 24 -33.54 -6.98 -7.63
CA ASN A 24 -34.44 -8.14 -7.49
C ASN A 24 -33.77 -9.49 -7.83
N LEU A 25 -32.53 -9.48 -8.34
CA LEU A 25 -31.72 -10.68 -8.65
C LEU A 25 -30.74 -11.02 -7.50
N GLY A 26 -31.04 -10.53 -6.29
CA GLY A 26 -30.08 -10.16 -5.24
C GLY A 26 -29.06 -11.22 -4.79
N ILE A 27 -29.31 -12.52 -4.95
CA ILE A 27 -28.41 -13.56 -4.43
C ILE A 27 -27.32 -13.93 -5.46
N ASP A 28 -27.70 -14.24 -6.71
CA ASP A 28 -26.75 -14.59 -7.77
C ASP A 28 -25.88 -13.40 -8.19
N LEU A 29 -26.42 -12.18 -8.04
CA LEU A 29 -25.69 -10.97 -8.37
C LEU A 29 -24.64 -10.65 -7.30
N GLU A 30 -24.93 -10.88 -6.02
CA GLU A 30 -24.01 -10.64 -4.92
C GLU A 30 -22.75 -11.52 -5.03
N GLU A 31 -22.92 -12.82 -5.33
CA GLU A 31 -21.78 -13.72 -5.54
C GLU A 31 -20.93 -13.30 -6.74
N LYS A 32 -21.56 -12.97 -7.88
CA LYS A 32 -20.84 -12.48 -9.06
C LYS A 32 -20.15 -11.16 -8.81
N PHE A 33 -20.76 -10.28 -8.03
CA PHE A 33 -20.19 -8.99 -7.68
C PHE A 33 -18.95 -9.15 -6.77
N LYS A 34 -19.03 -10.06 -5.79
CA LYS A 34 -17.91 -10.42 -4.93
C LYS A 34 -16.75 -11.01 -5.72
N GLN A 35 -17.02 -11.89 -6.69
CA GLN A 35 -16.00 -12.45 -7.57
C GLN A 35 -15.33 -11.38 -8.45
N ILE A 36 -16.12 -10.46 -9.02
CA ILE A 36 -15.58 -9.34 -9.82
C ILE A 36 -14.75 -8.41 -8.95
N LEU A 37 -15.21 -8.06 -7.75
CA LEU A 37 -14.45 -7.24 -6.81
C LEU A 37 -13.14 -7.91 -6.42
N GLN A 38 -13.16 -9.21 -6.10
CA GLN A 38 -11.94 -9.97 -5.80
C GLN A 38 -10.98 -9.97 -7.00
N ALA A 39 -11.48 -10.18 -8.21
CA ALA A 39 -10.67 -10.15 -9.43
C ALA A 39 -10.09 -8.76 -9.74
N GLN A 40 -10.84 -7.69 -9.45
CA GLN A 40 -10.37 -6.32 -9.63
C GLN A 40 -9.39 -5.90 -8.52
N LEU A 41 -9.61 -6.34 -7.27
CA LEU A 41 -8.67 -6.11 -6.17
C LEU A 41 -7.35 -6.85 -6.40
N ALA A 42 -7.39 -8.03 -7.00
CA ALA A 42 -6.19 -8.77 -7.40
C ALA A 42 -5.43 -8.12 -8.57
N LYS A 43 -6.09 -7.25 -9.36
CA LYS A 43 -5.46 -6.46 -10.43
C LYS A 43 -4.92 -5.12 -9.95
N LEU A 44 -5.39 -4.62 -8.81
CA LEU A 44 -4.67 -3.57 -8.11
C LEU A 44 -3.41 -4.26 -7.57
N ASP A 45 -2.21 -3.74 -7.81
CA ASP A 45 -0.94 -4.26 -7.26
C ASP A 45 -0.95 -4.12 -5.73
N VAL A 46 -1.80 -4.89 -5.06
CA VAL A 46 -1.96 -4.90 -3.62
C VAL A 46 -0.78 -5.67 -3.07
N VAL A 47 0.25 -4.91 -2.71
CA VAL A 47 1.37 -5.42 -1.93
C VAL A 47 0.79 -6.00 -0.63
N THR A 48 1.12 -7.25 -0.34
CA THR A 48 0.66 -7.89 0.89
C THR A 48 1.18 -7.11 2.09
N ARG A 49 0.51 -7.22 3.24
CA ARG A 49 0.95 -6.54 4.46
C ARG A 49 2.38 -6.95 4.83
N GLU A 50 2.72 -8.22 4.63
CA GLU A 50 4.04 -8.78 4.89
C GLU A 50 5.11 -8.17 3.98
N GLU A 51 4.86 -8.07 2.68
CA GLU A 51 5.77 -7.42 1.73
C GLU A 51 5.97 -5.93 2.03
N PHE A 52 4.90 -5.23 2.43
CA PHE A 52 5.01 -3.83 2.87
C PHE A 52 5.91 -3.68 4.11
N ASP A 53 5.75 -4.57 5.09
CA ASP A 53 6.54 -4.55 6.31
C ASP A 53 8.02 -4.86 6.01
N VAL A 54 8.30 -5.80 5.10
CA VAL A 54 9.67 -6.07 4.60
C VAL A 54 10.28 -4.84 3.92
N GLN A 55 9.55 -4.18 3.02
CA GLN A 55 10.04 -2.96 2.36
C GLN A 55 10.31 -1.84 3.36
N SER A 56 9.45 -1.70 4.38
CA SER A 56 9.65 -0.72 5.46
C SER A 56 10.92 -0.99 6.26
N GLN A 57 11.25 -2.26 6.53
CA GLN A 57 12.50 -2.63 7.19
C GLN A 57 13.73 -2.36 6.31
N VAL A 58 13.64 -2.63 5.00
CA VAL A 58 14.72 -2.31 4.06
C VAL A 58 14.97 -0.80 4.02
N LEU A 59 13.91 0.02 3.99
CA LEU A 59 14.01 1.48 4.06
C LEU A 59 14.65 1.94 5.37
N LEU A 60 14.27 1.37 6.51
CA LEU A 60 14.85 1.70 7.81
C LEU A 60 16.37 1.45 7.82
N ARG A 61 16.81 0.26 7.40
CA ARG A 61 18.23 -0.09 7.31
C ARG A 61 18.99 0.81 6.34
N THR A 62 18.35 1.23 5.25
CA THR A 62 18.97 2.15 4.29
C THR A 62 19.18 3.52 4.90
N ARG A 63 18.22 4.04 5.68
CA ARG A 63 18.38 5.31 6.41
C ARG A 63 19.49 5.24 7.46
N GLU A 64 19.60 4.12 8.18
CA GLU A 64 20.68 3.91 9.15
C GLU A 64 22.06 3.95 8.47
N LYS A 65 22.22 3.21 7.37
CA LYS A 65 23.47 3.21 6.59
C LYS A 65 23.79 4.57 6.01
N LEU A 66 22.78 5.30 5.55
CA LEU A 66 22.94 6.64 5.00
C LEU A 66 23.44 7.62 6.07
N ASN A 67 22.84 7.60 7.27
CA ASN A 67 23.30 8.41 8.40
C ASN A 67 24.74 8.05 8.82
N GLU A 68 25.12 6.78 8.77
CA GLU A 68 26.50 6.34 9.07
C GLU A 68 27.49 6.89 8.03
N LEU A 69 27.14 6.84 6.74
CA LEU A 69 27.95 7.40 5.68
C LEU A 69 28.07 8.93 5.78
N GLU A 70 26.98 9.63 6.10
CA GLU A 70 27.02 11.08 6.36
C GLU A 70 27.99 11.41 7.51
N LYS A 71 27.92 10.69 8.63
CA LYS A 71 28.87 10.88 9.74
C LYS A 71 30.32 10.65 9.33
N ARG A 72 30.59 9.58 8.57
CA ARG A 72 31.93 9.29 8.06
C ARG A 72 32.43 10.39 7.13
N LEU A 73 31.56 10.91 6.28
CA LEU A 73 31.89 12.01 5.39
C LEU A 73 32.22 13.28 6.19
N ASP A 74 31.42 13.62 7.21
CA ASP A 74 31.68 14.76 8.08
C ASP A 74 33.02 14.62 8.82
N THR A 75 33.33 13.44 9.36
CA THR A 75 34.64 13.19 9.98
C THR A 75 35.78 13.42 8.99
N LEU A 76 35.68 12.86 7.78
CA LEU A 76 36.72 13.01 6.75
C LEU A 76 36.87 14.46 6.26
N LEU A 77 35.77 15.21 6.18
CA LEU A 77 35.81 16.63 5.81
C LEU A 77 36.45 17.48 6.90
N ASN A 78 36.14 17.21 8.16
CA ASN A 78 36.75 17.90 9.30
C ASN A 78 38.26 17.60 9.40
N ASP A 79 38.64 16.33 9.31
CA ASP A 79 40.07 15.91 9.34
C ASP A 79 40.87 16.58 8.21
N LYS A 80 40.27 16.74 7.02
CA LYS A 80 40.91 17.40 5.88
C LYS A 80 41.01 18.92 6.05
N SER A 81 40.10 19.54 6.80
CA SER A 81 40.14 20.97 7.11
C SER A 81 41.21 21.30 8.16
N GLU A 82 41.54 20.36 9.05
CA GLU A 82 42.61 20.54 10.05
C GLU A 82 44.03 20.31 9.49
N GLN A 83 44.14 19.71 8.30
CA GLN A 83 45.42 19.42 7.63
C GLN A 83 45.89 20.50 6.63
N ASN A 84 45.09 21.54 6.37
CA ASN A 84 45.43 22.69 5.50
C ASN A 84 45.59 23.97 6.32
#